data_AF-A0AAV4A7S6-F1
#
_entry.id   AF-A0AAV4A7S6-F1
#
_cell.length_a   1.000
_cell.length_b   1.000
_cell.length_c   1.000
_cell.angle_alpha   90.00
_cell.angle_beta   90.00
_cell.angle_gamma   90.00
#
_symmetry.space_group_name_H-M   'P 1'
#
loop_
_entity.id
_entity.type
_entity.pdbx_description
1 polymer ?
#
loop_
_entity_poly.entity_id
_entity_poly.type
_entity_poly.pdbx_seq_one_letter_code
_entity_poly.pdbx_strand_id
1 'polypeptide(L)'
;MKKYDLTEDGYRRKFRTCKPAEGESPDMFIVRIVTYLDRWIELSKTDKSYEKLKDLIVREQFMDACPEDLATSLREKDLPTLERVAKEADLFLKARNRKLCDRPRKVF
;
A
#
# COMPACT_ATOMS: atom_id res chain seq x y z
N MET A 1 2.60 -21.42 8.13
CA MET A 1 2.55 -19.96 7.93
C MET A 1 1.19 -19.46 8.39
N LYS A 2 1.07 -18.64 9.46
CA LYS A 2 -0.24 -18.16 9.96
C LYS A 2 -0.26 -16.76 10.61
N LYS A 3 0.89 -16.12 10.85
CA LYS A 3 0.93 -14.84 11.61
C LYS A 3 0.79 -13.58 10.72
N TYR A 4 1.19 -13.64 9.46
CA TYR A 4 1.10 -12.49 8.53
C TYR A 4 -0.30 -12.29 7.93
N ASP A 5 -1.20 -13.27 8.08
CA ASP A 5 -2.53 -13.24 7.48
C ASP A 5 -3.51 -12.28 8.17
N LEU A 6 -3.12 -11.74 9.32
CA LEU A 6 -3.95 -10.89 10.19
C LEU A 6 -3.37 -9.48 10.40
N THR A 7 -2.36 -9.09 9.61
CA THR A 7 -1.79 -7.73 9.65
C THR A 7 -2.37 -6.88 8.52
N GLU A 8 -2.30 -5.56 8.68
CA GLU A 8 -2.67 -4.58 7.66
C GLU A 8 -2.02 -4.93 6.30
N ASP A 9 -0.70 -5.10 6.31
CA ASP A 9 0.09 -5.42 5.12
C ASP A 9 -0.21 -6.82 4.55
N GLY A 10 -0.65 -7.75 5.40
CA GLY A 10 -1.16 -9.06 4.97
C GLY A 10 -2.42 -8.96 4.13
N TYR A 11 -3.43 -8.22 4.61
CA TYR A 11 -4.68 -8.02 3.89
C TYR A 11 -4.53 -7.14 2.66
N ARG A 12 -3.70 -6.09 2.73
CA ARG A 12 -3.28 -5.31 1.56
C ARG A 12 -2.72 -6.18 0.43
N ARG A 13 -1.75 -7.04 0.73
CA ARG A 13 -1.19 -7.98 -0.27
C ARG A 13 -2.26 -8.88 -0.85
N LYS A 14 -3.10 -9.47 0.01
CA LYS A 14 -4.22 -10.33 -0.45
C LYS A 14 -5.15 -9.57 -1.39
N PHE A 15 -5.52 -8.34 -1.08
CA PHE A 15 -6.33 -7.49 -1.96
C PHE A 15 -5.65 -7.27 -3.31
N ARG A 16 -4.38 -6.86 -3.33
CA ARG A 16 -3.63 -6.54 -4.56
C ARG A 16 -3.32 -7.74 -5.45
N THR A 17 -3.12 -8.92 -4.87
CA THR A 17 -2.64 -10.11 -5.61
C THR A 17 -3.66 -11.24 -5.71
N CYS A 18 -4.89 -11.05 -5.20
CA CYS A 18 -5.92 -12.09 -5.28
C CYS A 18 -6.25 -12.45 -6.74
N LYS A 19 -6.55 -13.72 -6.94
CA LYS A 19 -7.01 -14.29 -8.21
C LYS A 19 -8.15 -15.26 -7.93
N PRO A 20 -9.07 -15.50 -8.89
CA PRO A 20 -10.12 -16.50 -8.73
C PRO A 20 -9.52 -17.88 -8.42
N ALA A 21 -10.13 -18.61 -7.50
CA ALA A 21 -9.79 -20.01 -7.22
C ALA A 21 -10.53 -20.97 -8.18
N GLU A 22 -10.01 -22.18 -8.32
CA GLU A 22 -10.68 -23.23 -9.10
C GLU A 22 -12.08 -23.51 -8.52
N GLY A 23 -13.10 -23.45 -9.37
CA GLY A 23 -14.51 -23.63 -8.96
C GLY A 23 -15.12 -22.46 -8.18
N GLU A 24 -14.40 -21.35 -7.98
CA GLU A 24 -14.94 -20.15 -7.34
C GLU A 24 -15.89 -19.41 -8.29
N SER A 25 -17.10 -19.13 -7.83
CA SER A 25 -18.05 -18.33 -8.60
C SER A 25 -17.67 -16.83 -8.55
N PRO A 26 -18.08 -16.03 -9.55
CA PRO A 26 -17.75 -14.60 -9.57
C PRO A 26 -18.22 -13.84 -8.33
N ASP A 27 -19.41 -14.15 -7.80
CA ASP A 27 -19.97 -13.53 -6.60
C ASP A 27 -19.11 -13.83 -5.36
N MET A 28 -18.67 -15.08 -5.19
CA MET A 28 -17.78 -15.49 -4.10
C MET A 28 -16.43 -14.78 -4.20
N PHE A 29 -15.88 -14.63 -5.40
CA PHE A 29 -14.63 -13.91 -5.59
C PHE A 29 -14.76 -12.43 -5.25
N ILE A 30 -15.86 -11.77 -5.68
CA ILE A 30 -16.13 -10.36 -5.33
C ILE A 30 -16.23 -10.19 -3.81
N VAL A 31 -16.98 -11.05 -3.12
CA VAL A 31 -17.09 -11.03 -1.64
C VAL A 31 -15.72 -11.16 -0.99
N ARG A 32 -14.84 -12.02 -1.53
CA ARG A 32 -13.48 -12.20 -1.02
C ARG A 32 -12.60 -10.96 -1.22
N ILE A 33 -12.67 -10.31 -2.38
CA ILE A 33 -11.96 -9.05 -2.65
C ILE A 33 -12.41 -7.96 -1.66
N VAL A 34 -13.73 -7.80 -1.49
CA VAL A 34 -14.31 -6.82 -0.56
C VAL A 34 -13.84 -7.10 0.87
N THR A 35 -13.86 -8.37 1.29
CA THR A 35 -13.39 -8.78 2.62
C THR A 35 -11.92 -8.40 2.85
N TYR A 36 -11.05 -8.57 1.85
CA TYR A 36 -9.64 -8.16 1.99
C TYR A 36 -9.49 -6.65 2.11
N LEU A 37 -10.24 -5.87 1.33
CA LEU A 37 -10.22 -4.42 1.40
C LEU A 37 -10.74 -3.91 2.76
N ASP A 38 -11.88 -4.42 3.22
CA ASP A 38 -12.47 -4.02 4.49
C ASP A 38 -11.54 -4.30 5.68
N ARG A 39 -10.90 -5.48 5.70
CA ARG A 39 -9.93 -5.83 6.73
C ARG A 39 -8.66 -5.00 6.66
N TRP A 40 -8.22 -4.63 5.45
CA TRP A 40 -7.10 -3.70 5.30
C TRP A 40 -7.45 -2.32 5.88
N ILE A 41 -8.60 -1.75 5.53
CA ILE A 41 -9.07 -0.44 6.04
C ILE A 41 -9.24 -0.46 7.57
N GLU A 42 -9.80 -1.54 8.11
CA GLU A 42 -10.00 -1.70 9.56
C GLU A 42 -8.66 -1.73 10.31
N LEU A 43 -7.69 -2.51 9.83
CA LEU A 43 -6.39 -2.66 10.49
C LEU A 43 -5.48 -1.45 10.30
N SER A 44 -5.64 -0.70 9.21
CA SER A 44 -4.95 0.57 8.98
C SER A 44 -5.52 1.71 9.84
N LYS A 45 -6.58 1.46 10.61
CA LYS A 45 -7.29 2.45 11.45
C LYS A 45 -7.67 3.70 10.66
N THR A 46 -7.95 3.53 9.37
CA THR A 46 -8.27 4.62 8.47
C THR A 46 -9.78 4.89 8.52
N ASP A 47 -10.16 6.15 8.72
CA ASP A 47 -11.58 6.52 8.67
C ASP A 47 -12.19 6.16 7.31
N LYS A 48 -13.43 5.69 7.30
CA LYS A 48 -14.15 5.31 6.08
C LYS A 48 -14.68 6.52 5.28
N SER A 49 -13.96 7.64 5.32
CA SER A 49 -14.25 8.78 4.45
C SER A 49 -13.53 8.62 3.12
N TYR A 50 -14.14 9.13 2.05
CA TYR A 50 -13.56 9.07 0.71
C TYR A 50 -12.11 9.59 0.68
N GLU A 51 -11.86 10.72 1.34
CA GLU A 51 -10.53 11.34 1.40
C GLU A 51 -9.50 10.46 2.11
N LYS A 52 -9.86 9.82 3.23
CA LYS A 52 -8.94 8.96 3.98
C LYS A 52 -8.67 7.64 3.28
N LEU A 53 -9.68 7.08 2.60
CA LEU A 53 -9.48 5.91 1.76
C LEU A 53 -8.58 6.22 0.56
N LYS A 54 -8.78 7.37 -0.09
CA LYS A 54 -7.89 7.86 -1.16
C LYS A 54 -6.45 7.99 -0.67
N ASP A 55 -6.23 8.59 0.50
CA ASP A 55 -4.91 8.69 1.12
C ASP A 55 -4.28 7.31 1.36
N LEU A 56 -5.03 6.35 1.92
CA LEU A 56 -4.53 4.98 2.16
C LEU A 56 -4.05 4.32 0.86
N ILE A 57 -4.87 4.34 -0.18
CA ILE A 57 -4.57 3.69 -1.47
C ILE A 57 -3.38 4.36 -2.16
N VAL A 58 -3.31 5.70 -2.16
CA VAL A 58 -2.23 6.43 -2.85
C VAL A 58 -0.90 6.29 -2.10
N ARG A 59 -0.90 6.32 -0.76
CA ARG A 59 0.31 6.09 0.05
C ARG A 59 0.90 4.71 -0.25
N GLU A 60 0.04 3.70 -0.28
CA GLU A 60 0.45 2.33 -0.56
C GLU A 60 1.05 2.18 -1.96
N GLN A 61 0.38 2.71 -2.98
CA GLN A 61 0.87 2.68 -4.35
C GLN A 61 2.20 3.43 -4.52
N PHE A 62 2.37 4.55 -3.80
CA PHE A 62 3.63 5.30 -3.81
C PHE A 62 4.77 4.47 -3.23
N MET A 63 4.58 3.84 -2.07
CA MET A 63 5.60 3.02 -1.43
C MET A 63 5.97 1.80 -2.28
N ASP A 64 4.99 1.16 -2.95
CA ASP A 64 5.26 0.04 -3.85
C ASP A 64 5.95 0.46 -5.16
N ALA A 65 5.85 1.73 -5.56
CA ALA A 65 6.55 2.28 -6.72
C ALA A 65 7.95 2.85 -6.41
N CYS A 66 8.29 3.02 -5.13
CA CYS A 66 9.56 3.58 -4.67
C CYS A 66 10.65 2.50 -4.53
N PRO A 67 11.94 2.89 -4.49
CA PRO A 67 13.02 2.01 -4.07
C PRO A 67 12.74 1.37 -2.70
N GLU A 68 13.12 0.10 -2.52
CA GLU A 68 12.78 -0.70 -1.34
C GLU A 68 13.24 -0.08 -0.02
N ASP A 69 14.41 0.57 -0.01
CA ASP A 69 14.98 1.20 1.17
C ASP A 69 14.20 2.44 1.60
N LEU A 70 13.78 3.26 0.62
CA LEU A 70 12.89 4.39 0.87
C LEU A 70 11.53 3.90 1.35
N ALA A 71 10.94 2.91 0.68
CA ALA A 71 9.64 2.36 1.02
C ALA A 71 9.62 1.77 2.43
N THR A 72 10.67 1.03 2.82
CA THR A 72 10.84 0.50 4.18
C THR A 72 10.90 1.62 5.22
N SER A 73 11.72 2.65 4.98
CA SER A 73 11.82 3.79 5.91
C SER A 73 10.51 4.56 6.05
N LEU A 74 9.69 4.64 5.00
CA LEU A 74 8.38 5.29 5.06
C LEU A 74 7.34 4.44 5.78
N ARG A 75 7.34 3.11 5.62
CA ARG A 75 6.41 2.20 6.32
C ARG A 75 6.67 2.13 7.82
N GLU A 76 7.91 2.34 8.26
CA GLU A 76 8.27 2.45 9.68
C GLU A 76 7.73 3.74 10.33
N LYS A 77 7.38 4.75 9.53
CA LYS A 77 6.86 6.03 9.99
C LYS A 77 5.34 6.03 9.91
N ASP A 78 4.67 6.41 10.99
CA ASP A 78 3.22 6.65 10.98
C ASP A 78 2.91 7.98 10.25
N LEU A 79 2.67 7.88 8.94
CA LEU A 79 2.47 9.00 8.01
C LEU A 79 1.02 8.99 7.47
N PRO A 80 0.07 9.64 8.17
CA PRO A 80 -1.36 9.53 7.87
C PRO A 80 -1.83 10.33 6.65
N THR A 81 -0.98 11.19 6.05
CA THR A 81 -1.35 12.02 4.90
C THR A 81 -0.31 11.97 3.79
N LEU A 82 -0.74 12.26 2.57
CA LEU A 82 0.13 12.26 1.38
C LEU A 82 1.23 13.32 1.45
N GLU A 83 0.92 14.49 2.02
CA GLU A 83 1.91 15.57 2.20
C GLU A 83 3.03 15.15 3.13
N ARG A 84 2.71 14.43 4.21
CA ARG A 84 3.71 13.90 5.13
C ARG A 84 4.57 12.83 4.48
N VAL A 85 3.97 11.95 3.67
CA VAL A 85 4.73 10.95 2.89
C VAL A 85 5.72 11.62 1.92
N ALA A 86 5.26 12.60 1.14
CA ALA A 86 6.11 13.33 0.20
C ALA A 86 7.26 14.05 0.92
N LYS A 87 6.96 14.75 2.03
CA LYS A 87 7.97 15.48 2.82
C LYS A 87 9.04 14.55 3.38
N GLU A 88 8.65 13.42 3.95
CA GLU A 88 9.60 12.45 4.50
C GLU A 88 10.43 11.75 3.42
N ALA A 89 9.83 11.48 2.26
CA ALA A 89 10.54 10.93 1.12
C ALA A 89 11.62 11.89 0.61
N ASP A 90 11.27 13.17 0.45
CA ASP A 90 12.21 14.22 0.08
C ASP A 90 13.35 14.34 1.07
N LEU A 91 13.05 14.30 2.38
CA LEU A 91 14.07 14.38 3.42
C LEU A 91 15.04 13.19 3.35
N PHE A 92 14.51 11.98 3.17
CA PHE A 92 15.30 10.75 3.04
C PHE A 92 16.24 10.80 1.84
N LEU A 93 15.72 11.25 0.68
CA LEU A 93 16.48 11.36 -0.57
C LEU A 93 17.57 12.42 -0.48
N LYS A 94 17.24 13.60 0.06
CA LYS A 94 18.21 14.70 0.28
C LYS A 94 19.34 14.27 1.22
N ALA A 95 19.02 13.62 2.34
CA ALA A 95 20.01 13.15 3.30
C ALA A 95 21.01 12.14 2.71
N ARG A 96 20.61 11.42 1.66
CA ARG A 96 21.42 10.41 0.97
C ARG A 96 21.94 10.87 -0.40
N ASN A 97 21.71 12.14 -0.77
CA ASN A 97 22.05 12.71 -2.07
C ASN A 97 21.58 11.85 -3.26
N ARG A 98 20.34 11.35 -3.20
CA ARG A 98 19.73 10.47 -4.22
C ARG A 98 18.53 11.14 -4.88
N LYS A 99 18.20 10.71 -6.10
CA LYS A 99 16.93 11.06 -6.76
C LYS A 99 15.92 9.93 -6.54
N LEU A 100 14.63 10.26 -6.66
CA LEU A 100 13.56 9.27 -6.52
C LEU A 100 13.63 8.19 -7.60
N CYS A 101 14.04 8.56 -8.81
CA CYS A 101 14.42 7.64 -9.87
C CYS A 101 15.73 8.09 -10.51
N ASP A 102 16.67 7.16 -10.67
CA ASP A 102 17.95 7.39 -11.37
C ASP A 102 17.93 6.82 -12.79
N ARG A 103 16.85 6.12 -13.19
CA ARG A 103 16.69 5.55 -14.54
C ARG A 103 15.56 6.26 -15.29
N PRO A 104 15.72 6.58 -16.59
CA PRO A 104 14.60 7.00 -17.41
C PRO A 104 13.57 5.86 -17.46
N ARG A 105 12.33 6.11 -17.01
CA ARG A 105 11.24 5.15 -17.20
C ARG A 105 11.03 4.99 -18.71
N LYS A 106 11.17 3.77 -19.23
CA LYS A 106 10.53 3.41 -20.50
C LYS A 106 9.03 3.47 -20.23
N VAL A 107 8.40 4.54 -20.71
CA VAL A 107 6.94 4.64 -20.76
C VAL A 107 6.50 3.63 -21.82
N PHE A 108 5.72 2.63 -21.42
CA PHE A 108 4.98 1.76 -22.34
C PHE A 108 3.63 2.40 -22.63
#